data_AF-A0A7V2N307-F1
#
_entry.id   AF-A0A7V2N307-F1
#
_cell.length_a   1.000
_cell.length_b   1.000
_cell.length_c   1.000
_cell.angle_alpha   90.00
_cell.angle_beta   90.00
_cell.angle_gamma   90.00
#
_symmetry.space_group_name_H-M   'P 1'
#
loop_
_entity.id
_entity.type
_entity.pdbx_description
1 polymer ?
#
loop_
_entity_poly.entity_id
_entity_poly.type
_entity_poly.pdbx_seq_one_letter_code
_entity_poly.pdbx_strand_id
1 'polypeptide(L)'
;MLAQIDPTIAQVLLPVAIFVARICDVSVGTLRIIAVARGRRVAAAILGFFEVLIWITVISHVMQNLTNPWCYVAYAAGFATGNYVGIRIEQMLAMGQLVVRVITR
;
A
#
# COMPACT_ATOMS: atom_id res chain seq x y z
N MET A 1 -22.30 28.42 -0.92
CA MET A 1 -21.09 28.79 -1.72
C MET A 1 -20.00 27.69 -1.73
N LEU A 2 -20.27 26.47 -1.21
CA LEU A 2 -19.39 25.29 -1.37
C LEU A 2 -20.18 24.12 -2.01
N ALA A 3 -21.02 24.42 -3.01
CA ALA A 3 -21.91 23.47 -3.67
C ALA A 3 -21.56 23.26 -5.15
N GLN A 4 -20.30 23.48 -5.53
CA GLN A 4 -19.84 23.32 -6.90
C GLN A 4 -18.44 22.69 -6.92
N ILE A 5 -18.34 21.47 -6.40
CA ILE A 5 -17.33 20.54 -6.88
C ILE A 5 -18.06 19.73 -7.94
N ASP A 6 -17.65 19.86 -9.20
CA ASP A 6 -18.29 19.18 -10.31
C ASP A 6 -18.43 17.67 -10.03
N PRO A 7 -19.60 17.06 -10.29
CA PRO A 7 -19.85 15.65 -10.01
C PRO A 7 -18.88 14.71 -10.74
N THR A 8 -18.25 15.17 -11.82
CA THR A 8 -17.20 14.48 -12.58
C THR A 8 -15.82 14.54 -11.91
N ILE A 9 -15.47 15.64 -11.24
CA ILE A 9 -14.19 15.77 -10.52
C ILE A 9 -14.21 14.89 -9.27
N ALA A 10 -15.32 14.84 -8.53
CA ALA A 10 -15.47 13.93 -7.40
C ALA A 10 -15.34 12.46 -7.82
N GLN A 11 -15.84 12.09 -9.00
CA GLN A 11 -15.77 10.73 -9.55
C GLN A 11 -14.36 10.30 -10.00
N VAL A 12 -13.46 11.24 -10.31
CA VAL A 12 -12.07 10.95 -10.73
C VAL A 12 -11.07 11.15 -9.59
N LEU A 13 -11.28 12.15 -8.73
CA LEU A 13 -10.39 12.47 -7.62
C LEU A 13 -10.42 11.38 -6.54
N LEU A 14 -11.60 10.82 -6.24
CA LEU A 14 -11.76 9.71 -5.30
C LEU A 14 -10.94 8.48 -5.70
N PRO A 15 -11.09 7.90 -6.91
CA PRO A 15 -10.31 6.72 -7.30
C PRO A 15 -8.81 6.98 -7.41
N VAL A 16 -8.38 8.19 -7.78
CA VAL A 16 -6.94 8.56 -7.77
C VAL A 16 -6.40 8.64 -6.34
N ALA A 17 -7.14 9.24 -5.41
CA ALA A 17 -6.76 9.28 -3.99
C ALA A 17 -6.70 7.86 -3.39
N ILE A 18 -7.67 7.01 -3.72
CA ILE A 18 -7.69 5.59 -3.33
C ILE A 18 -6.48 4.85 -3.91
N PHE A 19 -6.13 5.10 -5.18
CA PHE A 19 -4.98 4.49 -5.84
C PHE A 19 -3.67 4.84 -5.13
N VAL A 20 -3.44 6.13 -4.84
CA VAL A 20 -2.25 6.57 -4.11
C VAL A 20 -2.23 6.05 -2.68
N ALA A 21 -3.36 6.12 -1.97
CA ALA A 21 -3.48 5.57 -0.63
C ALA A 21 -3.18 4.06 -0.62
N ARG A 22 -3.62 3.31 -1.62
CA ARG A 22 -3.33 1.87 -1.73
C ARG A 22 -1.88 1.58 -2.11
N ILE A 23 -1.25 2.40 -2.93
CA ILE A 23 0.19 2.26 -3.19
C ILE A 23 0.98 2.42 -1.90
N CYS A 24 0.67 3.44 -1.09
CA CYS A 24 1.30 3.65 0.20
C CYS A 24 1.05 2.47 1.15
N ASP A 25 -0.19 2.02 1.25
CA ASP A 25 -0.59 0.92 2.14
C ASP A 25 0.11 -0.41 1.79
N VAL A 26 0.11 -0.79 0.51
CA VAL A 26 0.78 -2.01 0.03
C VAL A 26 2.31 -1.91 0.16
N SER A 27 2.88 -0.71 -0.03
CA SER A 27 4.31 -0.47 0.23
C SER A 27 4.65 -0.67 1.70
N VAL A 28 3.81 -0.17 2.62
CA VAL A 28 3.96 -0.39 4.08
C VAL A 28 3.83 -1.88 4.43
N GLY A 29 2.89 -2.59 3.82
CA GLY A 29 2.74 -4.04 3.98
C GLY A 29 3.98 -4.81 3.52
N THR A 30 4.62 -4.36 2.44
CA THR A 30 5.89 -4.94 1.98
C THR A 30 7.02 -4.69 2.98
N LEU A 31 7.14 -3.46 3.48
CA LEU A 31 8.09 -3.08 4.55
C LEU A 31 7.88 -3.88 5.84
N ARG A 32 6.63 -4.18 6.20
CA ARG A 32 6.31 -5.05 7.34
C ARG A 32 6.87 -6.45 7.14
N ILE A 33 6.66 -7.07 5.98
CA ILE A 33 7.18 -8.42 5.65
C ILE A 33 8.71 -8.44 5.80
N ILE A 34 9.39 -7.40 5.31
CA ILE A 34 10.85 -7.27 5.41
C ILE A 34 11.30 -7.05 6.87
N ALA A 35 10.58 -6.22 7.63
CA ALA A 35 10.86 -6.00 9.04
C ALA A 35 10.73 -7.30 9.85
N VAL A 36 9.76 -8.15 9.52
CA VAL A 36 9.64 -9.52 10.06
C VAL A 36 10.84 -10.38 9.65
N ALA A 37 11.21 -10.39 8.37
CA ALA A 37 12.34 -11.16 7.86
C ALA A 37 13.68 -10.76 8.50
N ARG A 38 13.84 -9.48 8.88
CA ARG A 38 15.00 -8.95 9.60
C ARG A 38 14.94 -9.09 11.12
N GLY A 39 13.89 -9.72 11.66
CA GLY A 39 13.73 -9.92 13.11
C GLY A 39 13.32 -8.67 13.90
N ARG A 40 12.97 -7.54 13.24
CA ARG A 40 12.49 -6.31 13.88
C ARG A 40 11.00 -6.40 14.20
N ARG A 41 10.65 -7.28 15.14
CA ARG A 41 9.26 -7.66 15.48
C ARG A 41 8.37 -6.48 15.92
N VAL A 42 8.92 -5.54 16.69
CA VAL A 42 8.17 -4.37 17.19
C VAL A 42 7.80 -3.41 16.07
N ALA A 43 8.74 -3.12 15.16
CA ALA A 43 8.48 -2.27 14.00
C ALA A 43 7.41 -2.90 13.08
N ALA A 44 7.49 -4.22 12.86
CA ALA A 44 6.49 -4.94 12.08
C ALA A 44 5.08 -4.90 12.71
N ALA A 45 4.98 -5.02 14.03
CA ALA A 45 3.70 -4.96 14.73
C ALA A 45 3.04 -3.57 14.65
N ILE A 46 3.83 -2.50 14.88
CA ILE A 46 3.34 -1.12 14.80
C ILE A 46 2.91 -0.80 13.35
N LEU A 47 3.73 -1.15 12.36
CA LEU A 47 3.40 -0.91 10.96
C LEU A 47 2.13 -1.66 10.53
N GLY A 48 1.97 -2.92 10.95
CA GLY A 48 0.77 -3.70 10.64
C GLY A 48 -0.51 -3.15 11.27
N PHE A 49 -0.43 -2.56 12.47
CA PHE A 49 -1.58 -1.90 13.09
C PHE A 49 -2.05 -0.69 12.28
N PHE A 50 -1.13 0.17 11.85
CA PHE A 50 -1.45 1.32 11.01
C PHE A 50 -1.92 0.93 9.61
N GLU A 51 -1.32 -0.10 9.01
CA GLU A 51 -1.73 -0.69 7.72
C GLU A 51 -3.21 -1.09 7.75
N VAL A 52 -3.63 -1.87 8.75
CA VAL A 52 -5.03 -2.31 8.85
C VAL A 52 -6.00 -1.15 9.06
N LEU A 53 -5.64 -0.13 9.83
CA LEU A 53 -6.49 1.05 10.02
C LEU A 53 -6.71 1.81 8.71
N ILE A 54 -5.64 2.06 7.96
CA ILE A 54 -5.71 2.73 6.65
C ILE A 54 -6.53 1.87 5.69
N TRP A 55 -6.27 0.57 5.66
CA TRP A 55 -6.97 -0.36 4.79
C TRP A 55 -8.48 -0.35 4.98
N ILE A 56 -8.95 -0.47 6.24
CA ILE A 56 -10.38 -0.49 6.56
C ILE A 56 -11.03 0.85 6.18
N THR A 57 -10.41 1.98 6.48
CA THR A 57 -10.97 3.30 6.13
C THR A 57 -11.09 3.48 4.61
N VAL A 58 -10.07 3.06 3.85
CA VAL A 58 -10.07 3.18 2.39
C VAL A 58 -11.10 2.25 1.75
N ILE A 59 -11.18 0.98 2.17
CA ILE A 59 -12.13 0.03 1.57
C ILE A 59 -13.59 0.41 1.88
N SER A 60 -13.87 0.97 3.07
CA SER A 60 -15.21 1.49 3.39
C SER A 60 -15.62 2.62 2.44
N HIS A 61 -14.71 3.54 2.12
CA HIS A 61 -15.00 4.60 1.14
C HIS A 61 -15.14 4.06 -0.29
N VAL A 62 -14.32 3.09 -0.69
CA VAL A 62 -14.45 2.42 -2.00
C VAL A 62 -15.82 1.75 -2.14
N MET A 63 -16.26 1.05 -1.09
CA MET A 63 -17.53 0.32 -1.08
C MET A 63 -18.76 1.25 -1.11
N GLN A 64 -18.63 2.49 -0.66
CA GLN A 64 -19.72 3.48 -0.75
C GLN A 64 -19.80 4.11 -2.16
N ASN A 65 -18.68 4.20 -2.87
CA ASN A 65 -18.59 4.78 -4.22
C ASN A 65 -18.64 3.71 -5.33
N LEU A 66 -19.57 2.75 -5.18
CA LEU A 66 -19.71 1.56 -6.03
C LEU A 66 -20.24 1.80 -7.44
N THR A 67 -20.63 3.04 -7.76
CA THR A 67 -21.36 3.37 -8.99
C THR A 67 -20.50 3.31 -10.26
N ASN A 68 -19.17 3.20 -10.14
CA ASN A 68 -18.27 3.22 -11.29
C ASN A 68 -17.31 2.01 -11.30
N PRO A 69 -17.37 1.09 -12.29
CA PRO A 69 -16.47 -0.06 -12.38
C PRO A 69 -14.99 0.32 -12.46
N TRP A 70 -14.69 1.57 -12.85
CA TRP A 70 -13.33 2.11 -12.86
C TRP A 70 -12.67 2.14 -11.47
N CYS A 71 -13.43 2.27 -10.39
CA CYS A 71 -12.91 2.23 -9.02
C CYS A 71 -12.30 0.87 -8.67
N TYR A 72 -12.88 -0.23 -9.17
CA TYR A 72 -12.35 -1.57 -8.96
C TYR A 72 -11.04 -1.80 -9.71
N VAL A 73 -10.98 -1.32 -10.96
CA VAL A 73 -9.76 -1.40 -11.78
C VAL A 73 -8.66 -0.55 -11.14
N ALA A 74 -8.97 0.66 -10.68
CA ALA A 74 -8.02 1.50 -9.96
C ALA A 74 -7.54 0.83 -8.66
N TYR A 75 -8.43 0.19 -7.89
CA TYR A 75 -8.05 -0.54 -6.68
C TYR A 75 -7.11 -1.72 -6.99
N ALA A 76 -7.42 -2.52 -8.01
CA ALA A 76 -6.57 -3.63 -8.46
C ALA A 76 -5.22 -3.14 -9.01
N ALA A 77 -5.21 -2.06 -9.80
CA ALA A 77 -4.00 -1.47 -10.34
C ALA A 77 -3.12 -0.85 -9.24
N GLY A 78 -3.72 -0.22 -8.23
CA GLY A 78 -3.02 0.33 -7.07
C GLY A 78 -2.36 -0.76 -6.24
N PHE A 79 -3.03 -1.90 -6.10
CA PHE A 79 -2.44 -3.07 -5.45
C PHE A 79 -1.25 -3.64 -6.23
N ALA A 80 -1.37 -3.80 -7.55
CA ALA A 80 -0.27 -4.29 -8.39
C ALA A 80 0.94 -3.33 -8.37
N THR A 81 0.68 -2.03 -8.53
CA THR A 81 1.73 -0.99 -8.55
C THR A 81 2.39 -0.85 -7.18
N GLY A 82 1.61 -0.90 -6.10
CA GLY A 82 2.12 -0.83 -4.73
C GLY A 82 3.08 -1.97 -4.39
N ASN A 83 2.79 -3.20 -4.85
CA ASN A 83 3.72 -4.33 -4.70
C ASN A 83 5.02 -4.10 -5.46
N TYR A 84 4.96 -3.60 -6.70
CA TYR A 84 6.14 -3.31 -7.49
C TYR A 84 7.02 -2.23 -6.84
N VAL A 85 6.41 -1.14 -6.37
CA VAL A 85 7.11 -0.06 -5.65
C VAL A 85 7.67 -0.56 -4.32
N GLY A 86 6.91 -1.36 -3.56
CA GLY A 86 7.35 -1.96 -2.30
C GLY A 86 8.61 -2.83 -2.48
N ILE A 87 8.67 -3.64 -3.54
CA ILE A 87 9.86 -4.44 -3.89
C ILE A 87 11.02 -3.54 -4.30
N ARG A 88 10.77 -2.45 -5.02
CA ARG A 88 11.84 -1.51 -5.38
C ARG A 88 12.41 -0.78 -4.16
N ILE A 89 11.55 -0.38 -3.23
CA ILE A 89 11.92 0.20 -1.93
C ILE A 89 12.71 -0.82 -1.10
N GLU A 90 12.30 -2.10 -1.12
CA GLU A 90 13.06 -3.19 -0.51
C GLU A 90 14.48 -3.25 -1.03
N GLN A 91 14.67 -3.29 -2.35
CA GLN A 91 16.00 -3.36 -2.96
C GLN A 91 16.89 -2.17 -2.54
N MET A 92 16.31 -0.98 -2.37
CA MET A 92 17.03 0.19 -1.88
C MET A 92 17.40 0.07 -0.39
N LEU A 93 16.56 -0.55 0.44
CA LEU A 93 16.81 -0.83 1.85
C LEU A 93 17.68 -2.10 2.08
N ALA A 94 17.76 -2.99 1.09
CA ALA A 94 18.38 -4.31 1.15
C ALA A 94 19.75 -4.41 0.47
N MET A 95 20.37 -3.28 0.15
CA MET A 95 21.81 -3.20 -0.15
C MET A 95 22.74 -3.65 1.02
N GLY A 96 22.26 -4.44 1.99
CA GLY A 96 22.98 -4.75 3.22
C GLY A 96 22.82 -6.17 3.80
N GLN A 97 22.20 -7.14 3.11
CA GLN A 97 22.21 -8.54 3.59
C GLN A 97 22.78 -9.49 2.55
N LEU A 98 24.10 -9.44 2.39
CA LEU A 98 24.86 -10.53 1.77
C LEU A 98 24.87 -11.71 2.75
N VAL A 99 24.02 -12.71 2.55
CA VAL A 99 24.06 -13.96 3.33
C VAL A 99 25.29 -14.76 2.89
N VAL A 100 26.44 -14.49 3.51
CA VAL A 100 27.65 -15.30 3.33
C VAL A 100 27.50 -16.56 4.18
N ARG A 101 27.07 -17.65 3.55
CA ARG A 101 27.00 -18.96 4.20
C ARG A 101 28.33 -19.68 4.00
N VAL A 102 29.20 -19.64 5.01
CA VAL A 102 30.43 -20.44 5.03
C VAL A 102 30.06 -21.83 5.53
N ILE A 103 30.20 -22.84 4.65
CA ILE A 103 30.13 -24.25 5.04
C ILE A 103 31.57 -24.72 5.21
N THR A 104 32.03 -24.85 6.46
CA THR A 104 33.28 -25.53 6.79
C THR A 104 32.98 -27.01 7.04
N ARG A 105 33.80 -27.91 6.47
CA ARG A 105 33.71 -29.36 6.66
C ARG A 105 33.99 -29.76 8.11
#